data_AF-A0A7K4BKB7-F1
#
_entry.id   AF-A0A7K4BKB7-F1
#
_cell.length_a   1.000
_cell.length_b   1.000
_cell.length_c   1.000
_cell.angle_alpha   90.00
_cell.angle_beta   90.00
_cell.angle_gamma   90.00
#
_symmetry.space_group_name_H-M   'P 1'
#
loop_
_entity.id
_entity.type
_entity.pdbx_description
1 polymer ?
#
loop_
_entity_poly.entity_id
_entity_poly.type
_entity_poly.pdbx_seq_one_letter_code
_entity_poly.pdbx_strand_id
1 'polypeptide(L)'
;MSARPALYQPDSKVLFLSICSLHKKKGGTSDYAGQESIMSRISPALAASLLKKREEVRNLIWSGDVSWGGIDTAELEYNNNLAPGADFGGKAEWAEYLPAISRYSGRFYLALGADGKRKLIESRHHT
;
A
#
# COMPACT_ATOMS: atom_id res chain seq x y z
N MET A 1 8.94 -0.27 27.02
CA MET A 1 7.56 -0.62 26.63
C MET A 1 7.07 0.41 25.63
N SER A 2 7.05 0.10 24.33
CA SER A 2 6.52 1.03 23.32
C SER A 2 5.01 0.96 23.37
N ALA A 3 4.33 2.08 23.61
CA ALA A 3 2.88 2.16 23.55
C ALA A 3 2.40 1.67 22.17
N ARG A 4 1.39 0.80 22.13
CA ARG A 4 0.72 0.48 20.88
C ARG A 4 0.16 1.78 20.31
N PRO A 5 0.48 2.14 19.05
CA PRO A 5 -0.12 3.33 18.44
C PRO A 5 -1.64 3.18 18.47
N ALA A 6 -2.33 4.27 18.81
CA ALA A 6 -3.79 4.31 18.81
C ALA A 6 -4.31 3.90 17.42
N LEU A 7 -5.39 3.11 17.40
CA LEU A 7 -6.00 2.67 16.15
C LEU A 7 -6.46 3.88 15.32
N TYR A 8 -6.22 3.85 14.02
CA TYR A 8 -6.48 4.97 13.13
C TYR A 8 -7.97 5.06 12.80
N GLN A 9 -8.65 6.12 13.26
CA GLN A 9 -10.10 6.32 13.09
C GLN A 9 -10.39 7.53 12.20
N PRO A 10 -10.46 7.39 10.86
CA PRO A 10 -10.91 8.46 9.99
C PRO A 10 -12.43 8.63 10.12
N ASP A 11 -12.85 9.88 10.30
CA ASP A 11 -14.24 10.32 10.41
C ASP A 11 -14.66 11.21 9.23
N SER A 12 -13.75 11.42 8.28
CA SER A 12 -13.98 12.24 7.10
C SER A 12 -14.82 11.53 6.05
N LYS A 13 -15.74 12.27 5.44
CA LYS A 13 -16.48 11.83 4.24
C LYS A 13 -15.65 11.96 2.95
N VAL A 14 -14.46 12.53 3.03
CA VAL A 14 -13.56 12.75 1.89
C VAL A 14 -12.50 11.66 1.88
N LEU A 15 -12.40 10.94 0.77
CA LEU A 15 -11.36 9.94 0.51
C LEU A 15 -10.30 10.54 -0.43
N PHE A 16 -9.04 10.59 0.03
CA PHE A 16 -7.90 10.89 -0.85
C PHE A 16 -7.30 9.61 -1.41
N LEU A 17 -7.36 9.45 -2.73
CA LEU A 17 -6.68 8.38 -3.45
C LEU A 17 -5.45 8.94 -4.17
N SER A 18 -4.27 8.57 -3.68
CA SER A 18 -3.00 8.88 -4.33
C SER A 18 -2.46 7.63 -5.02
N ILE A 19 -2.34 7.68 -6.33
CA ILE A 19 -1.71 6.62 -7.12
C ILE A 19 -0.30 7.05 -7.54
N CYS A 20 0.57 6.06 -7.69
CA CYS A 20 1.86 6.16 -8.36
C CYS A 20 2.96 6.97 -7.61
N SER A 21 3.98 6.25 -7.17
CA SER A 21 5.35 6.74 -7.21
C SER A 21 6.20 5.65 -7.86
N LEU A 22 6.93 6.03 -8.91
CA LEU A 22 7.99 5.20 -9.50
C LEU A 22 9.00 4.78 -8.42
N HIS A 23 9.20 5.64 -7.42
CA HIS A 23 10.15 5.42 -6.35
C HIS A 23 9.45 5.07 -5.03
N LYS A 24 9.79 3.89 -4.53
CA LYS A 24 9.33 3.32 -3.26
C LYS A 24 10.57 3.08 -2.40
N LYS A 25 10.51 3.48 -1.13
CA LYS A 25 11.55 3.16 -0.15
C LYS A 25 11.47 1.68 0.22
N LYS A 26 12.64 1.04 0.30
CA LYS A 26 12.83 -0.34 0.78
C LYS A 26 12.60 -0.43 2.30
N GLY A 27 12.43 -1.66 2.79
CA GLY A 27 12.22 -1.98 4.21
C GLY A 27 10.75 -1.95 4.61
N GLY A 28 10.51 -2.11 5.90
CA GLY A 28 9.17 -2.15 6.49
C GLY A 28 9.17 -3.08 7.69
N THR A 29 8.01 -3.61 8.01
CA THR A 29 7.84 -4.66 9.02
C THR A 29 6.97 -5.78 8.45
N SER A 30 7.21 -7.02 8.86
CA SER A 30 6.35 -8.15 8.56
C SER A 30 5.00 -8.08 9.29
N ASP A 31 4.87 -7.19 10.28
CA ASP A 31 3.65 -7.00 11.04
C ASP A 31 2.58 -6.32 10.18
N TYR A 32 1.59 -7.11 9.78
CA TYR A 32 0.42 -6.61 9.09
C TYR A 32 -0.68 -6.22 10.08
N ALA A 33 -0.99 -4.94 10.17
CA ALA A 33 -2.09 -4.41 10.97
C ALA A 33 -3.45 -4.64 10.28
N GLY A 34 -3.95 -5.87 10.29
CA GLY A 34 -5.18 -6.25 9.58
C GLY A 34 -6.42 -5.42 9.96
N GLN A 35 -6.53 -5.02 11.23
CA GLN A 35 -7.59 -4.12 11.70
C GLN A 35 -7.53 -2.72 11.08
N GLU A 36 -6.37 -2.27 10.61
CA GLU A 36 -6.20 -0.97 9.95
C GLU A 36 -6.39 -1.04 8.43
N SER A 37 -6.44 -2.24 7.86
CA SER A 37 -6.61 -2.44 6.43
C SER A 37 -7.94 -1.85 5.94
N ILE A 38 -7.95 -1.35 4.70
CA ILE A 38 -9.22 -1.01 4.04
C ILE A 38 -10.18 -2.22 3.97
N MET A 39 -9.64 -3.45 4.00
CA MET A 39 -10.43 -4.68 4.04
C MET A 39 -11.30 -4.81 5.30
N SER A 40 -10.89 -4.22 6.43
CA SER A 40 -11.69 -4.23 7.68
C SER A 40 -12.80 -3.17 7.67
N ARG A 41 -12.79 -2.26 6.70
CA ARG A 41 -13.65 -1.06 6.64
C ARG A 41 -14.71 -1.12 5.54
N ILE A 42 -14.64 -2.14 4.68
CA ILE A 42 -15.57 -2.35 3.57
C ILE A 42 -16.39 -3.62 3.79
N SER A 43 -17.49 -3.76 3.05
CA SER A 43 -18.32 -4.96 3.16
C SER A 43 -17.55 -6.22 2.75
N PRO A 44 -17.88 -7.41 3.30
CA PRO A 44 -17.21 -8.65 2.94
C PRO A 44 -17.22 -8.95 1.42
N ALA A 45 -18.32 -8.64 0.73
CA ALA A 45 -18.43 -8.79 -0.72
C ALA A 45 -17.46 -7.87 -1.49
N LEU A 46 -17.32 -6.63 -1.03
CA LEU A 46 -16.38 -5.67 -1.64
C LEU A 46 -14.92 -6.05 -1.33
N ALA A 47 -14.63 -6.53 -0.11
CA ALA A 47 -13.32 -7.06 0.25
C ALA A 47 -12.91 -8.24 -0.64
N ALA A 48 -13.81 -9.19 -0.87
CA ALA A 48 -13.56 -10.32 -1.77
C ALA A 48 -13.31 -9.86 -3.21
N SER A 49 -14.08 -8.88 -3.69
CA SER A 49 -13.88 -8.29 -5.04
C SER A 49 -12.53 -7.58 -5.16
N LEU A 50 -12.12 -6.85 -4.11
CA LEU A 50 -10.84 -6.16 -4.08
C LEU A 50 -9.66 -7.13 -4.07
N LEU A 51 -9.73 -8.21 -3.28
CA LEU A 51 -8.72 -9.27 -3.26
C LEU A 51 -8.58 -9.93 -4.62
N LYS A 52 -9.70 -10.32 -5.25
CA LYS A 52 -9.71 -10.88 -6.60
C LYS A 52 -9.04 -9.94 -7.59
N LYS A 53 -9.37 -8.65 -7.55
CA LYS A 53 -8.80 -7.66 -8.47
C LYS A 53 -7.30 -7.46 -8.26
N ARG A 54 -6.84 -7.47 -7.01
CA ARG A 54 -5.42 -7.41 -6.67
C ARG A 54 -4.65 -8.60 -7.23
N GLU A 55 -5.22 -9.81 -7.14
CA GLU A 55 -4.62 -11.00 -7.73
C GLU A 55 -4.58 -10.95 -9.26
N GLU A 56 -5.66 -10.51 -9.91
CA GLU A 56 -5.69 -10.30 -11.37
C GLU A 56 -4.57 -9.36 -11.83
N VAL A 57 -4.38 -8.23 -11.14
CA VAL A 57 -3.31 -7.26 -11.45
C VAL A 57 -1.93 -7.85 -11.19
N ARG A 58 -1.76 -8.60 -10.09
CA ARG A 58 -0.48 -9.27 -9.78
C ARG A 58 -0.12 -10.27 -10.87
N ASN A 59 -1.08 -11.07 -11.33
CA ASN A 59 -0.87 -12.03 -12.40
C ASN A 59 -0.54 -11.34 -13.73
N LEU A 60 -1.17 -10.21 -14.04
CA LEU A 60 -0.86 -9.40 -15.21
C LEU A 60 0.57 -8.84 -15.18
N ILE A 61 1.04 -8.39 -14.01
CA ILE A 61 2.42 -7.90 -13.84
C ILE A 61 3.45 -8.99 -14.19
N TRP A 62 3.14 -10.25 -13.88
CA TRP A 62 4.04 -11.38 -14.09
C TRP A 62 3.71 -12.25 -15.31
N SER A 63 2.74 -11.85 -16.15
CA SER A 63 2.40 -12.64 -17.33
C SER A 63 3.43 -12.48 -18.46
N GLY A 64 4.23 -11.42 -18.43
CA GLY A 64 5.14 -11.03 -19.51
C GLY A 64 4.45 -10.27 -20.65
N ASP A 65 3.14 -10.04 -20.57
CA ASP A 65 2.35 -9.40 -21.63
C ASP A 65 2.36 -7.86 -21.54
N VAL A 66 2.86 -7.30 -20.44
CA VAL A 66 2.85 -5.87 -20.17
C VAL A 66 4.27 -5.37 -19.99
N SER A 67 4.60 -4.29 -20.68
CA SER A 67 5.90 -3.61 -20.56
C SER A 67 5.72 -2.13 -20.27
N TRP A 68 6.74 -1.54 -19.64
CA TRP A 68 6.85 -0.10 -19.42
C TRP A 68 8.24 0.37 -19.83
N GLY A 69 8.32 1.32 -20.76
CA GLY A 69 9.60 1.77 -21.30
C GLY A 69 10.39 0.67 -22.04
N GLY A 70 9.69 -0.34 -22.57
CA GLY A 70 10.31 -1.50 -23.23
C GLY A 70 10.83 -2.59 -22.27
N ILE A 71 10.66 -2.42 -20.95
CA ILE A 71 11.04 -3.39 -19.94
C ILE A 71 9.78 -4.14 -19.50
N ASP A 72 9.85 -5.46 -19.39
CA ASP A 72 8.76 -6.27 -18.82
C ASP A 72 8.42 -5.75 -17.42
N THR A 73 7.12 -5.55 -17.15
CA THR A 73 6.70 -5.07 -15.83
C THR A 73 7.10 -5.99 -14.68
N ALA A 74 7.33 -7.28 -14.92
CA ALA A 74 7.87 -8.23 -13.96
C ALA A 74 9.30 -7.89 -13.52
N GLU A 75 10.10 -7.28 -14.40
CA GLU A 75 11.53 -7.01 -14.18
C GLU A 75 11.78 -5.68 -13.47
N LEU A 76 10.78 -4.80 -13.42
CA LEU A 76 10.89 -3.51 -12.74
C LEU A 76 11.18 -3.71 -11.24
N GLU A 77 12.16 -2.98 -10.70
CA GLU A 77 12.64 -3.15 -9.30
C GLU A 77 11.51 -3.07 -8.26
N TYR A 78 10.45 -2.31 -8.54
CA TYR A 78 9.32 -2.14 -7.63
C TYR A 78 8.20 -3.18 -7.79
N ASN A 79 8.34 -4.12 -8.75
CA ASN A 79 7.41 -5.20 -9.04
C ASN A 79 8.02 -6.59 -8.84
N ASN A 80 9.32 -6.75 -9.12
CA ASN A 80 10.01 -8.04 -9.13
C ASN A 80 10.00 -8.80 -7.79
N ASN A 81 9.76 -8.09 -6.69
CA ASN A 81 9.68 -8.64 -5.34
C ASN A 81 8.29 -8.46 -4.71
N LEU A 82 7.23 -8.30 -5.51
CA LEU A 82 5.87 -8.29 -4.98
C LEU A 82 5.58 -9.62 -4.26
N ALA A 83 5.02 -9.52 -3.06
CA ALA A 83 4.76 -10.67 -2.21
C ALA A 83 3.24 -10.86 -2.03
N PRO A 84 2.71 -12.09 -2.09
CA PRO A 84 1.35 -12.38 -1.68
C PRO A 84 1.26 -12.41 -0.15
N GLY A 85 1.46 -11.27 0.50
CA GLY A 85 1.23 -11.13 1.94
C GLY A 85 -0.25 -11.01 2.29
N ALA A 86 -0.56 -10.77 3.57
CA ALA A 86 -1.93 -10.70 4.08
C ALA A 86 -2.84 -9.69 3.34
N ASP A 87 -2.32 -8.54 2.88
CA ASP A 87 -3.10 -7.57 2.08
C ASP A 87 -3.48 -8.08 0.67
N PHE A 88 -2.77 -9.11 0.17
CA PHE A 88 -3.12 -9.84 -1.05
C PHE A 88 -3.89 -11.13 -0.77
N GLY A 89 -4.34 -11.35 0.47
CA GLY A 89 -5.01 -12.60 0.89
C GLY A 89 -4.07 -13.80 0.97
N GLY A 90 -2.75 -13.59 0.85
CA GLY A 90 -1.75 -14.65 0.98
C GLY A 90 -1.11 -14.69 2.36
N LYS A 91 -0.08 -15.52 2.51
CA LYS A 91 0.59 -15.85 3.78
C LYS A 91 2.10 -15.68 3.72
N ALA A 92 2.62 -14.89 2.78
CA ALA A 92 4.05 -14.65 2.67
C ALA A 92 4.57 -13.92 3.92
N GLU A 93 5.33 -14.61 4.78
CA GLU A 93 5.87 -14.08 6.03
C GLU A 93 7.02 -13.09 5.81
N TRP A 94 7.66 -13.15 4.63
CA TRP A 94 8.73 -12.24 4.21
C TRP A 94 8.20 -10.93 3.59
N ALA A 95 6.88 -10.78 3.46
CA ALA A 95 6.28 -9.56 2.92
C ALA A 95 6.46 -8.40 3.91
N GLU A 96 7.00 -7.27 3.44
CA GLU A 96 7.19 -6.09 4.27
C GLU A 96 6.10 -5.03 4.00
N TYR A 97 5.56 -4.49 5.09
CA TYR A 97 4.58 -3.42 5.10
C TYR A 97 5.19 -2.11 5.56
N LEU A 98 4.84 -1.04 4.87
CA LEU A 98 5.19 0.31 5.23
C LEU A 98 4.05 1.24 4.82
N PRO A 99 3.55 2.13 5.70
CA PRO A 99 2.49 3.07 5.35
C PRO A 99 2.85 3.88 4.12
N ALA A 100 1.87 4.18 3.26
CA ALA A 100 2.08 4.89 1.99
C ALA A 100 2.88 6.20 2.16
N ILE A 101 2.59 6.96 3.23
CA ILE A 101 3.27 8.22 3.59
C ILE A 101 4.78 8.07 3.87
N SER A 102 5.20 6.86 4.24
CA SER A 102 6.58 6.46 4.50
C SER A 102 7.20 5.72 3.32
N ARG A 103 6.41 4.93 2.57
CA ARG A 103 6.83 4.14 1.42
C ARG A 103 7.14 5.01 0.21
N TYR A 104 6.27 5.94 -0.14
CA TYR A 104 6.41 6.68 -1.38
C TYR A 104 7.34 7.89 -1.22
N SER A 105 8.25 8.04 -2.18
CA SER A 105 9.17 9.18 -2.28
C SER A 105 9.00 9.95 -3.60
N GLY A 106 7.76 10.01 -4.11
CA GLY A 106 7.44 10.78 -5.31
C GLY A 106 7.31 12.27 -5.04
N ARG A 107 7.12 13.08 -6.09
CA ARG A 107 7.02 14.56 -6.00
C ARG A 107 6.06 15.02 -4.90
N PHE A 108 4.88 14.42 -4.82
CA PHE A 108 3.90 14.71 -3.77
C PHE A 108 4.45 14.46 -2.36
N TYR A 109 4.88 13.23 -2.09
CA TYR A 109 5.34 12.82 -0.76
C TYR A 109 6.65 13.48 -0.31
N LEU A 110 7.51 13.86 -1.26
CA LEU A 110 8.70 14.67 -1.00
C LEU A 110 8.33 16.11 -0.66
N ALA A 111 7.43 16.72 -1.45
CA ALA A 111 7.01 18.11 -1.26
C ALA A 111 6.27 18.34 0.07
N LEU A 112 5.67 17.31 0.67
CA LEU A 112 5.06 17.39 2.00
C LEU A 112 6.08 17.80 3.09
N GLY A 113 7.35 17.42 2.97
CA GLY A 113 8.33 17.59 4.06
C GLY A 113 7.88 16.88 5.36
N ALA A 114 8.55 17.15 6.47
CA ALA A 114 8.18 16.55 7.76
C ALA A 114 6.80 17.06 8.25
N ASP A 115 6.56 18.37 8.14
CA ASP A 115 5.33 18.99 8.63
C ASP A 115 4.09 18.61 7.82
N GLY A 116 4.19 18.53 6.49
CA GLY A 116 3.06 18.12 5.66
C GLY A 116 2.69 16.66 5.89
N LYS A 117 3.67 15.79 6.12
CA LYS A 117 3.42 14.39 6.50
C LYS A 117 2.70 14.30 7.84
N ARG A 118 3.18 15.05 8.84
CA ARG A 118 2.54 15.15 10.15
C ARG A 118 1.10 15.64 10.03
N LYS A 119 0.86 16.76 9.32
CA LYS A 119 -0.49 17.31 9.09
C LYS A 119 -1.41 16.32 8.39
N LEU A 120 -0.93 15.58 7.39
CA LEU A 120 -1.73 14.58 6.70
C LEU A 120 -2.12 13.43 7.64
N ILE A 121 -1.18 12.96 8.47
CA ILE A 121 -1.43 11.92 9.48
C ILE A 121 -2.46 12.43 10.51
N GLU A 122 -2.32 13.67 10.96
CA GLU A 122 -3.23 14.31 11.92
C GLU A 122 -4.61 14.63 11.31
N SER A 123 -4.74 14.75 9.98
CA SER A 123 -5.99 15.16 9.33
C SER A 123 -7.08 14.09 9.35
N ARG A 124 -6.73 12.83 9.60
CA ARG A 124 -7.68 11.69 9.60
C ARG A 124 -8.49 11.54 8.29
N HIS A 125 -7.91 11.96 7.16
CA HIS A 125 -8.56 11.88 5.83
C HIS A 125 -7.99 10.78 4.92
N HIS A 126 -6.93 10.10 5.36
CA HIS A 126 -6.31 9.02 4.59
C HIS A 126 -6.83 7.66 5.09
N THR A 127 -6.47 6.58 4.42
CA THR A 127 -6.68 5.19 4.88
C THR A 127 -5.45 4.40 4.50
#